data_AF-A0A3A8L6D6-F1
#
_entry.id   AF-A0A3A8L6D6-F1
#
_cell.length_a   1.000
_cell.length_b   1.000
_cell.length_c   1.000
_cell.angle_alpha   90.00
_cell.angle_beta   90.00
_cell.angle_gamma   90.00
#
_symmetry.space_group_name_H-M   'P 1'
#
loop_
_entity.id
_entity.type
_entity.pdbx_description
1 polymer ?
#
loop_
_entity_poly.entity_id
_entity_poly.type
_entity_poly.pdbx_seq_one_letter_code
_entity_poly.pdbx_strand_id
1 'polypeptide(L)'
;MEFPAARWCCLLMLAAGRVGAAEPEAPPPAPAPVQAEPAAPATAETAVAEDAVWGEEALMQADFPPEWQKAAETLTQGPRVVCSGVSTQLHTPGLLLVTPQDSSARGKLLFIACPISDGVVMKTVSVEARALKGATCLTKPEGPKAATVAWSNGESSVLELKDAEATVEGDLRVLTSKGTVKAGRHQGQAVSFSTSVSLTTTLAGCMQPSGLATNTGITTVTFTEP
;
A
#
# COMPACT_ATOMS: atom_id res chain seq x y z
N MET A 1 61.06 -0.79 8.58
CA MET A 1 60.82 0.66 8.60
C MET A 1 59.52 0.88 9.35
N GLU A 2 59.67 1.10 10.65
CA GLU A 2 58.60 1.41 11.59
C GLU A 2 58.36 2.92 11.56
N PHE A 3 57.10 3.35 11.57
CA PHE A 3 56.72 4.69 12.05
C PHE A 3 55.42 4.60 12.85
N PRO A 4 55.27 5.38 13.93
CA PRO A 4 54.51 4.99 15.11
C PRO A 4 53.13 5.63 15.24
N ALA A 5 52.40 5.09 16.21
CA ALA A 5 51.10 5.51 16.70
C ALA A 5 51.05 6.97 17.19
N ALA A 6 49.95 7.65 16.88
CA ALA A 6 49.53 8.88 17.54
C ALA A 6 48.18 8.65 18.24
N ARG A 7 48.29 8.40 19.55
CA ARG A 7 47.26 8.66 20.58
C ARG A 7 46.92 10.15 20.56
N TRP A 8 45.64 10.50 20.52
CA TRP A 8 45.06 11.72 21.12
C TRP A 8 43.62 11.38 21.50
N CYS A 9 43.36 11.05 22.76
CA CYS A 9 42.88 11.94 23.81
C CYS A 9 41.51 12.60 23.55
N CYS A 10 40.50 12.00 24.18
CA CYS A 10 39.39 12.61 24.92
C CYS A 10 39.05 14.07 24.63
N LEU A 11 37.81 14.32 24.21
CA LEU A 11 36.96 15.28 24.92
C LEU A 11 35.51 14.81 24.92
N LEU A 12 35.06 14.42 26.11
CA LEU A 12 33.65 14.32 26.47
C LEU A 12 33.00 15.70 26.32
N MET A 13 31.86 15.77 25.66
CA MET A 13 30.83 16.77 25.95
C MET A 13 29.47 16.08 25.99
N LEU A 14 29.12 15.61 27.19
CA LEU A 14 27.77 15.25 27.60
C LEU A 14 26.94 16.53 27.69
N ALA A 15 26.12 16.81 26.69
CA ALA A 15 25.06 17.81 26.81
C ALA A 15 23.80 17.12 27.34
N ALA A 16 23.60 17.21 28.65
CA ALA A 16 22.36 16.85 29.33
C ALA A 16 21.27 17.88 28.99
N GLY A 17 20.46 17.58 27.97
CA GLY A 17 19.23 18.32 27.67
C GLY A 17 18.11 17.90 28.62
N ARG A 18 17.64 18.84 29.45
CA ARG A 18 16.53 18.70 30.40
C ARG A 18 15.26 18.19 29.70
N VAL A 19 14.75 17.07 30.21
CA VAL A 19 13.37 16.61 30.00
C VAL A 19 12.46 17.55 30.78
N GLY A 20 11.82 18.49 30.08
CA GLY A 20 10.67 19.19 30.60
C GLY A 20 9.49 18.22 30.63
N ALA A 21 9.04 17.86 31.83
CA ALA A 21 7.78 17.14 32.02
C ALA A 21 6.66 18.07 31.54
N ALA A 22 6.07 17.74 30.39
CA ALA A 22 4.84 18.35 29.94
C ALA A 22 3.73 17.88 30.89
N GLU A 23 3.10 18.86 31.54
CA GLU A 23 1.93 18.73 32.37
C GLU A 23 0.80 18.06 31.56
N PRO A 24 0.10 17.03 32.07
CA PRO A 24 -0.98 16.38 31.35
C PRO A 24 -2.17 17.33 31.26
N GLU A 25 -2.43 17.80 30.04
CA GLU A 25 -3.61 18.58 29.67
C GLU A 25 -4.87 17.77 30.04
N ALA A 26 -5.77 18.39 30.80
CA ALA A 26 -6.99 17.77 31.27
C ALA A 26 -7.91 17.38 30.09
N PRO A 27 -8.55 16.20 30.13
CA PRO A 27 -9.46 15.81 29.06
C PRO A 27 -10.66 16.77 28.98
N PRO A 28 -11.12 17.11 27.76
CA PRO A 28 -12.30 17.94 27.58
C PRO A 28 -13.54 17.28 28.21
N PRO A 29 -14.45 18.07 28.79
CA PRO A 29 -15.66 17.54 29.42
C PRO A 29 -16.53 16.80 28.40
N ALA A 30 -17.08 15.67 28.84
CA ALA A 30 -17.97 14.84 28.05
C ALA A 30 -19.19 15.63 27.54
N PRO A 31 -19.65 15.39 26.29
CA PRO A 31 -20.90 15.98 25.81
C PRO A 31 -22.08 15.49 26.66
N ALA A 32 -22.97 16.43 27.00
CA ALA A 32 -24.16 16.20 27.79
C ALA A 32 -25.07 15.11 27.15
N PRO A 33 -25.82 14.34 27.96
CA PRO A 33 -26.75 13.34 27.45
C PRO A 33 -27.85 14.01 26.62
N VAL A 34 -27.96 13.58 25.36
CA VAL A 34 -29.07 13.95 24.47
C VAL A 34 -30.35 13.41 25.09
N GLN A 35 -31.27 14.32 25.42
CA GLN A 35 -32.61 13.96 25.86
C GLN A 35 -33.34 13.26 24.70
N ALA A 36 -33.82 12.04 24.96
CA ALA A 36 -34.71 11.33 24.07
C ALA A 36 -36.07 12.06 24.03
N GLU A 37 -36.43 12.54 22.85
CA GLU A 37 -37.74 13.13 22.58
C GLU A 37 -38.82 12.03 22.51
N PRO A 38 -40.05 12.26 22.99
CA PRO A 38 -41.05 11.22 23.17
C PRO A 38 -41.67 10.73 21.86
N ALA A 39 -41.91 9.43 21.79
CA ALA A 39 -42.70 8.78 20.75
C ALA A 39 -44.13 9.35 20.68
N ALA A 40 -44.55 9.74 19.47
CA ALA A 40 -45.94 10.03 19.11
C ALA A 40 -46.53 8.85 18.31
N PRO A 41 -47.87 8.67 18.35
CA PRO A 41 -48.50 7.36 18.21
C PRO A 41 -48.77 6.94 16.76
N ALA A 42 -48.97 5.62 16.63
CA ALA A 42 -49.40 4.91 15.44
C ALA A 42 -50.68 5.46 14.81
N THR A 43 -50.69 5.49 13.47
CA THR A 43 -51.92 5.51 12.67
C THR A 43 -51.76 4.65 11.42
N ALA A 44 -52.68 3.69 11.31
CA ALA A 44 -53.31 3.17 10.11
C ALA A 44 -52.46 2.44 9.06
N GLU A 45 -52.32 1.13 9.29
CA GLU A 45 -52.78 0.06 8.40
C GLU A 45 -53.30 0.51 7.02
N THR A 46 -52.43 0.47 6.01
CA THR A 46 -52.84 0.21 4.62
C THR A 46 -52.32 -1.17 4.26
N ALA A 47 -53.26 -2.11 4.10
CA ALA A 47 -53.01 -3.44 3.57
C ALA A 47 -52.28 -3.35 2.23
N VAL A 48 -50.99 -3.67 2.23
CA VAL A 48 -50.26 -4.07 1.03
C VAL A 48 -50.29 -5.59 1.04
N ALA A 49 -50.90 -6.15 0.00
CA ALA A 49 -51.03 -7.58 -0.21
C ALA A 49 -49.69 -8.30 0.00
N GLU A 50 -49.61 -9.04 1.10
CA GLU A 50 -48.75 -10.20 1.23
C GLU A 50 -49.27 -11.24 0.23
N ASP A 51 -48.51 -11.49 -0.83
CA ASP A 51 -48.41 -12.78 -1.51
C ASP A 51 -47.48 -12.65 -2.72
N ALA A 52 -46.24 -12.26 -2.45
CA ALA A 52 -45.12 -12.64 -3.30
C ALA A 52 -44.22 -13.52 -2.43
N VAL A 53 -44.66 -14.76 -2.22
CA VAL A 53 -43.80 -15.85 -1.76
C VAL A 53 -42.77 -16.04 -2.86
N TRP A 54 -41.68 -15.28 -2.79
CA TRP A 54 -40.44 -15.55 -3.50
C TRP A 54 -39.86 -16.81 -2.87
N GLY A 55 -40.43 -17.97 -3.19
CA GLY A 55 -39.89 -19.24 -2.77
C GLY A 55 -38.42 -19.29 -3.19
N GLU A 56 -37.53 -19.65 -2.26
CA GLU A 56 -36.09 -19.77 -2.51
C GLU A 56 -35.79 -20.66 -3.74
N GLU A 57 -36.72 -21.55 -4.11
CA GLU A 57 -36.67 -22.39 -5.31
C GLU A 57 -36.89 -21.62 -6.63
N ALA A 58 -37.64 -20.52 -6.65
CA ALA A 58 -37.87 -19.70 -7.85
C ALA A 58 -36.65 -18.87 -8.25
N LEU A 59 -35.77 -18.54 -7.29
CA LEU A 59 -34.50 -17.86 -7.56
C LEU A 59 -33.42 -18.80 -8.09
N MET A 60 -33.53 -20.12 -7.84
CA MET A 60 -32.58 -21.12 -8.36
C MET A 60 -32.89 -21.61 -9.78
N GLN A 61 -34.10 -21.34 -10.30
CA GLN A 61 -34.52 -21.72 -11.65
C GLN A 61 -34.58 -20.56 -12.65
N ALA A 62 -34.22 -19.35 -12.25
CA ALA A 62 -34.06 -18.25 -13.18
C ALA A 62 -32.86 -18.54 -14.08
N ASP A 63 -33.14 -18.99 -15.31
CA ASP A 63 -32.16 -19.01 -16.40
C ASP A 63 -31.66 -17.57 -16.60
N PHE A 64 -30.56 -17.24 -15.91
CA PHE A 64 -29.95 -15.94 -16.04
C PHE A 64 -29.58 -15.72 -17.50
N PRO A 65 -29.85 -14.54 -18.07
CA PRO A 65 -29.40 -14.23 -19.41
C PRO A 65 -27.90 -14.52 -19.56
N PRO A 66 -27.43 -15.02 -20.71
CA PRO A 66 -26.03 -15.41 -20.89
C PRO A 66 -25.06 -14.25 -20.62
N GLU A 67 -25.48 -13.00 -20.82
CA GLU A 67 -24.73 -11.81 -20.43
C GLU A 67 -24.52 -11.68 -18.91
N TRP A 68 -25.47 -12.12 -18.09
CA TRP A 68 -25.38 -12.08 -16.62
C TRP A 68 -24.60 -13.27 -16.09
N GLN A 69 -24.71 -14.43 -16.73
CA GLN A 69 -23.82 -15.57 -16.44
C GLN A 69 -22.38 -15.20 -16.74
N LYS A 70 -22.12 -14.57 -17.89
CA LYS A 70 -20.78 -14.06 -18.24
C LYS A 70 -20.31 -12.98 -17.27
N ALA A 71 -21.18 -12.07 -16.83
CA ALA A 71 -20.83 -11.07 -15.82
C ALA A 71 -20.54 -11.72 -14.45
N ALA A 72 -21.31 -12.72 -14.04
CA ALA A 72 -21.10 -13.48 -12.81
C ALA A 72 -19.82 -14.34 -12.86
N GLU A 73 -19.51 -14.94 -14.00
CA GLU A 73 -18.23 -15.59 -14.29
C GLU A 73 -17.08 -14.59 -14.25
N THR A 74 -17.26 -13.40 -14.82
CA THR A 74 -16.24 -12.34 -14.79
C THR A 74 -16.01 -11.82 -13.36
N LEU A 75 -17.06 -11.76 -12.54
CA LEU A 75 -16.98 -11.39 -11.13
C LEU A 75 -16.37 -12.49 -10.26
N THR A 76 -16.58 -13.77 -10.59
CA THR A 76 -15.91 -14.90 -9.93
C THR A 76 -14.46 -15.09 -10.39
N GLN A 77 -14.13 -14.61 -11.60
CA GLN A 77 -12.76 -14.43 -12.11
C GLN A 77 -12.11 -13.11 -11.66
N GLY A 78 -12.81 -12.32 -10.83
CA GLY A 78 -12.30 -11.08 -10.26
C GLY A 78 -11.05 -11.29 -9.42
N PRO A 79 -10.29 -10.21 -9.16
CA PRO A 79 -9.08 -10.32 -8.37
C PRO A 79 -9.37 -10.95 -7.00
N ARG A 80 -8.72 -12.09 -6.73
CA ARG A 80 -8.88 -12.87 -5.49
C ARG A 80 -8.54 -12.02 -4.26
N VAL A 81 -7.60 -11.10 -4.42
CA VAL A 81 -7.14 -10.19 -3.38
C VAL A 81 -6.82 -8.84 -4.01
N VAL A 82 -7.43 -7.77 -3.49
CA VAL A 82 -7.06 -6.39 -3.79
C VAL A 82 -6.70 -5.71 -2.48
N CYS A 83 -5.47 -5.26 -2.40
CA CYS A 83 -4.88 -4.65 -1.21
C CYS A 83 -4.48 -3.22 -1.53
N SER A 84 -4.85 -2.26 -0.69
CA SER A 84 -4.39 -0.87 -0.81
C SER A 84 -3.60 -0.42 0.42
N GLY A 85 -2.59 0.41 0.18
CA GLY A 85 -1.66 0.82 1.20
C GLY A 85 -0.82 2.03 0.82
N VAL A 86 0.19 2.28 1.65
CA VAL A 86 1.18 3.33 1.44
C VAL A 86 2.51 2.69 1.11
N SER A 87 3.16 3.20 0.06
CA SER A 87 4.51 2.84 -0.35
C SER A 87 5.47 3.94 0.08
N THR A 88 6.59 3.56 0.69
CA THR A 88 7.72 4.44 0.97
C THR A 88 8.96 3.89 0.30
N GLN A 89 9.59 4.68 -0.55
CA GLN A 89 10.82 4.36 -1.25
C GLN A 89 11.94 5.26 -0.76
N LEU A 90 13.00 4.65 -0.23
CA LEU A 90 14.20 5.34 0.21
C LEU A 90 15.29 5.20 -0.85
N HIS A 91 15.96 6.31 -1.15
CA HIS A 91 17.09 6.40 -2.07
C HIS A 91 18.36 6.82 -1.32
N THR A 92 19.47 6.13 -1.56
CA THR A 92 20.75 6.47 -0.93
C THR A 92 21.91 6.27 -1.91
N PRO A 93 22.61 7.35 -2.32
CA PRO A 93 22.26 8.77 -2.15
C PRO A 93 20.92 9.16 -2.80
N GLY A 94 20.34 10.29 -2.39
CA GLY A 94 19.06 10.78 -2.91
C GLY A 94 19.15 11.22 -4.37
N LEU A 95 18.15 10.90 -5.19
CA LEU A 95 18.20 11.11 -6.65
C LEU A 95 18.21 12.59 -7.02
N LEU A 96 19.16 13.02 -7.85
CA LEU A 96 19.22 14.37 -8.39
C LEU A 96 18.36 14.48 -9.67
N LEU A 97 17.93 15.70 -9.99
CA LEU A 97 17.06 15.94 -11.14
C LEU A 97 17.69 15.50 -12.47
N VAL A 98 18.88 16.02 -12.78
CA VAL A 98 19.55 15.79 -14.08
C VAL A 98 20.91 15.11 -13.96
N THR A 99 21.55 15.16 -12.78
CA THR A 99 22.90 14.63 -12.59
C THR A 99 22.85 13.12 -12.33
N PRO A 100 23.38 12.27 -13.25
CA PRO A 100 23.41 10.83 -13.05
C PRO A 100 24.29 10.46 -11.87
N GLN A 101 23.80 9.57 -11.02
CA GLN A 101 24.61 9.00 -9.95
C GLN A 101 24.16 7.58 -9.61
N ASP A 102 25.09 6.80 -9.08
CA ASP A 102 24.78 5.49 -8.55
C ASP A 102 24.04 5.66 -7.22
N SER A 103 22.85 5.07 -7.13
CA SER A 103 22.03 5.08 -5.91
C SER A 103 21.55 3.68 -5.57
N SER A 104 21.22 3.46 -4.31
CA SER A 104 20.45 2.30 -3.88
C SER A 104 19.02 2.73 -3.62
N ALA A 105 18.05 1.91 -4.03
CA ALA A 105 16.64 2.12 -3.74
C ALA A 105 16.11 0.96 -2.90
N ARG A 106 15.41 1.26 -1.80
CA ARG A 106 14.72 0.28 -0.97
C ARG A 106 13.27 0.72 -0.79
N GLY A 107 12.33 -0.19 -1.02
CA GLY A 107 10.91 0.07 -0.84
C GLY A 107 10.35 -0.68 0.36
N LYS A 108 9.44 -0.03 1.10
CA LYS A 108 8.60 -0.67 2.10
C LYS A 108 7.16 -0.24 1.89
N LEU A 109 6.26 -1.22 1.94
CA LEU A 109 4.84 -1.00 1.80
C LEU A 109 4.12 -1.45 3.05
N LEU A 110 3.17 -0.62 3.46
CA LEU A 110 2.29 -0.87 4.58
C LEU A 110 0.85 -0.89 4.05
N PHE A 111 0.18 -2.01 4.22
CA PHE A 111 -1.21 -2.17 3.78
C PHE A 111 -2.15 -1.87 4.95
N ILE A 112 -3.18 -1.10 4.66
CA ILE A 112 -4.17 -0.68 5.67
C ILE A 112 -5.35 -1.64 5.66
N ALA A 113 -5.76 -2.11 4.46
CA ALA A 113 -6.87 -3.02 4.32
C ALA A 113 -6.66 -3.97 3.12
N CYS A 114 -6.97 -5.25 3.36
CA CYS A 114 -7.01 -6.31 2.36
C CYS A 114 -8.18 -7.24 2.71
N PRO A 115 -9.35 -7.08 2.09
CA PRO A 115 -10.41 -8.06 2.25
C PRO A 115 -9.98 -9.34 1.53
N ILE A 116 -9.48 -10.31 2.29
CA ILE A 116 -9.30 -11.69 1.82
C ILE A 116 -10.40 -12.52 2.48
N SER A 117 -11.08 -13.35 1.68
CA SER A 117 -12.24 -14.14 2.10
C SER A 117 -11.94 -15.14 3.23
N ASP A 118 -10.66 -15.44 3.47
CA ASP A 118 -10.19 -16.37 4.51
C ASP A 118 -9.78 -15.68 5.83
N GLY A 119 -9.95 -14.35 5.93
CA GLY A 119 -9.62 -13.57 7.12
C GLY A 119 -8.12 -13.30 7.34
N VAL A 120 -7.24 -13.76 6.46
CA VAL A 120 -5.79 -13.51 6.55
C VAL A 120 -5.46 -12.20 5.82
N VAL A 121 -5.22 -11.12 6.56
CA VAL A 121 -4.83 -9.83 5.95
C VAL A 121 -3.33 -9.77 5.62
N MET A 122 -2.99 -9.09 4.53
CA MET A 122 -1.61 -8.71 4.23
C MET A 122 -1.15 -7.62 5.20
N LYS A 123 0.02 -7.80 5.84
CA LYS A 123 0.58 -6.82 6.78
C LYS A 123 1.55 -5.86 6.11
N THR A 124 2.61 -6.42 5.54
CA THR A 124 3.72 -5.63 5.00
C THR A 124 4.23 -6.25 3.73
N VAL A 125 4.58 -5.43 2.75
CA VAL A 125 5.36 -5.89 1.60
C VAL A 125 6.70 -5.19 1.64
N SER A 126 7.77 -5.98 1.71
CA SER A 126 9.13 -5.49 1.65
C SER A 126 9.66 -5.71 0.25
N VAL A 127 10.19 -4.65 -0.35
CA VAL A 127 10.80 -4.69 -1.67
C VAL A 127 12.30 -4.77 -1.48
N GLU A 128 12.96 -5.68 -2.19
CA GLU A 128 14.42 -5.83 -2.08
C GLU A 128 15.16 -4.55 -2.46
N ALA A 129 16.27 -4.29 -1.77
CA ALA A 129 17.13 -3.18 -2.10
C ALA A 129 17.78 -3.42 -3.46
N ARG A 130 17.78 -2.41 -4.32
CA ARG A 130 18.37 -2.50 -5.66
C ARG A 130 19.40 -1.41 -5.87
N ALA A 131 20.44 -1.73 -6.62
CA ALA A 131 21.38 -0.74 -7.13
C ALA A 131 20.82 -0.15 -8.44
N LEU A 132 20.80 1.17 -8.51
CA LEU A 132 20.41 1.97 -9.66
C LEU A 132 21.66 2.66 -10.19
N LYS A 133 22.09 2.28 -11.39
CA LYS A 133 23.31 2.84 -12.01
C LYS A 133 22.98 4.09 -12.81
N GLY A 134 23.71 5.18 -12.57
CA GLY A 134 23.51 6.45 -13.27
C GLY A 134 22.07 6.98 -13.22
N ALA A 135 21.36 6.74 -12.12
CA ALA A 135 19.95 7.13 -12.01
C ALA A 135 19.79 8.62 -11.73
N THR A 136 18.72 9.18 -12.29
CA THR A 136 18.22 10.53 -12.04
C THR A 136 16.73 10.47 -11.80
N CYS A 137 16.13 11.55 -11.31
CA CYS A 137 14.67 11.60 -11.20
C CYS A 137 13.93 11.52 -12.55
N LEU A 138 14.62 11.87 -13.64
CA LEU A 138 14.08 11.80 -15.00
C LEU A 138 14.29 10.44 -15.66
N THR A 139 15.16 9.58 -15.10
CA THR A 139 15.32 8.22 -15.64
C THR A 139 14.01 7.43 -15.57
N LYS A 140 13.83 6.54 -16.54
CA LYS A 140 12.68 5.62 -16.53
C LYS A 140 12.75 4.79 -15.24
N PRO A 141 11.70 4.78 -14.41
CA PRO A 141 11.67 4.01 -13.19
C PRO A 141 11.69 2.55 -13.58
N GLU A 142 12.69 1.83 -13.08
CA GLU A 142 12.63 0.39 -13.06
C GLU A 142 11.68 -0.01 -11.92
N GLY A 143 10.90 -1.07 -12.13
CA GLY A 143 10.12 -1.70 -11.06
C GLY A 143 11.01 -2.58 -10.19
N PRO A 144 10.55 -3.00 -9.02
CA PRO A 144 11.26 -4.03 -8.26
C PRO A 144 11.27 -5.35 -9.00
N LYS A 145 12.31 -6.17 -8.78
CA LYS A 145 12.42 -7.52 -9.35
C LYS A 145 11.85 -8.60 -8.43
N ALA A 146 11.92 -8.35 -7.12
CA ALA A 146 11.41 -9.24 -6.11
C ALA A 146 10.77 -8.43 -4.97
N ALA A 147 9.75 -9.02 -4.36
CA ALA A 147 9.12 -8.50 -3.16
C ALA A 147 8.69 -9.65 -2.26
N THR A 148 8.72 -9.42 -0.94
CA THR A 148 8.25 -10.37 0.06
C THR A 148 7.04 -9.81 0.76
N VAL A 149 5.93 -10.55 0.68
CA VAL A 149 4.68 -10.27 1.36
C VAL A 149 4.68 -11.00 2.70
N ALA A 150 4.41 -10.29 3.79
CA ALA A 150 4.17 -10.89 5.09
C ALA A 150 2.68 -10.83 5.41
N TRP A 151 2.13 -11.96 5.83
CA TRP A 151 0.72 -12.14 6.16
C TRP A 151 0.48 -12.06 7.66
N SER A 152 -0.76 -11.78 8.05
CA SER A 152 -1.14 -11.63 9.46
C SER A 152 -0.99 -12.90 10.30
N ASN A 153 -1.12 -14.08 9.67
CA ASN A 153 -0.94 -15.40 10.26
C ASN A 153 0.54 -15.85 10.39
N GLY A 154 1.50 -15.01 9.99
CA GLY A 154 2.93 -15.31 10.05
C GLY A 154 3.48 -16.00 8.80
N GLU A 155 2.64 -16.33 7.81
CA GLU A 155 3.12 -16.81 6.51
C GLU A 155 3.81 -15.69 5.72
N SER A 156 4.57 -16.09 4.70
CA SER A 156 5.17 -15.17 3.73
C SER A 156 4.98 -15.65 2.30
N SER A 157 4.84 -14.71 1.36
CA SER A 157 4.90 -15.00 -0.09
C SER A 157 6.04 -14.26 -0.75
N VAL A 158 6.72 -14.91 -1.69
CA VAL A 158 7.79 -14.32 -2.48
C VAL A 158 7.28 -14.05 -3.89
N LEU A 159 7.33 -12.78 -4.30
CA LEU A 159 6.90 -12.30 -5.61
C LEU A 159 8.11 -12.15 -6.51
N GLU A 160 8.02 -12.65 -7.75
CA GLU A 160 8.94 -12.32 -8.84
C GLU A 160 8.23 -11.37 -9.79
N LEU A 161 8.80 -10.19 -9.99
CA LEU A 161 8.25 -9.11 -10.79
C LEU A 161 9.17 -8.88 -12.00
N LYS A 162 8.58 -8.75 -13.20
CA LYS A 162 9.33 -8.73 -14.47
C LYS A 162 9.16 -7.43 -15.23
N ASP A 163 7.94 -6.94 -15.28
CA ASP A 163 7.59 -5.77 -16.07
C ASP A 163 7.37 -4.56 -15.16
N ALA A 164 7.70 -3.37 -15.67
CA ALA A 164 7.42 -2.11 -15.02
C ALA A 164 7.01 -1.08 -16.09
N GLU A 165 5.75 -0.72 -16.07
CA GLU A 165 5.16 0.30 -16.92
C GLU A 165 4.95 1.56 -16.09
N ALA A 166 5.24 2.73 -16.67
CA ALA A 166 5.01 4.00 -16.02
C ALA A 166 4.06 4.82 -16.88
N THR A 167 2.91 5.16 -16.32
CA THR A 167 1.91 6.05 -16.92
C THR A 167 1.85 7.34 -16.13
N VAL A 168 1.53 8.45 -16.80
CA VAL A 168 1.33 9.75 -16.17
C VAL A 168 -0.12 10.16 -16.35
N GLU A 169 -0.80 10.42 -15.25
CA GLU A 169 -2.20 10.85 -15.19
C GLU A 169 -2.29 12.11 -14.31
N GLY A 170 -2.34 13.29 -14.95
CA GLY A 170 -2.29 14.56 -14.23
C GLY A 170 -0.98 14.75 -13.45
N ASP A 171 -1.08 15.01 -12.14
CA ASP A 171 0.08 15.10 -11.23
C ASP A 171 0.56 13.72 -10.73
N LEU A 172 -0.11 12.63 -11.08
CA LEU A 172 0.25 11.30 -10.59
C LEU A 172 1.06 10.55 -11.63
N ARG A 173 2.17 9.96 -11.19
CA ARG A 173 2.88 8.92 -11.93
C ARG A 173 2.51 7.57 -11.35
N VAL A 174 1.93 6.72 -12.18
CA VAL A 174 1.53 5.36 -11.84
C VAL A 174 2.59 4.39 -12.37
N LEU A 175 3.29 3.71 -11.48
CA LEU A 175 4.22 2.63 -11.79
C LEU A 175 3.52 1.29 -11.56
N THR A 176 3.28 0.55 -12.63
CA THR A 176 2.66 -0.77 -12.59
C THR A 176 3.71 -1.84 -12.85
N SER A 177 3.93 -2.71 -11.89
CA SER A 177 4.75 -3.91 -12.03
C SER A 177 3.93 -5.18 -12.06
N LYS A 178 4.25 -6.09 -12.97
CA LYS A 178 3.56 -7.38 -13.11
C LYS A 178 4.51 -8.54 -12.86
N GLY A 179 3.97 -9.64 -12.36
CA GLY A 179 4.77 -10.80 -12.00
C GLY A 179 3.94 -11.98 -11.52
N THR A 180 4.59 -12.88 -10.79
CA THR A 180 3.97 -14.08 -10.22
C THR A 180 4.46 -14.37 -8.80
N VAL A 181 3.65 -15.09 -8.04
CA VAL A 181 4.05 -15.60 -6.73
C VAL A 181 4.89 -16.86 -6.90
N LYS A 182 6.20 -16.76 -6.61
CA LYS A 182 7.14 -17.88 -6.72
C LYS A 182 7.00 -18.91 -5.61
N ALA A 183 6.75 -18.46 -4.39
CA ALA A 183 6.71 -19.30 -3.21
C ALA A 183 5.77 -18.75 -2.14
N GLY A 184 5.25 -19.63 -1.29
CA GLY A 184 4.41 -19.27 -0.15
C GLY A 184 2.92 -19.26 -0.46
N ARG A 185 2.16 -18.46 0.28
CA ARG A 185 0.72 -18.31 0.08
C ARG A 185 0.43 -17.78 -1.33
N HIS A 186 -0.59 -18.31 -1.99
CA HIS A 186 -0.97 -17.93 -3.36
C HIS A 186 0.10 -18.27 -4.43
N GLN A 187 0.95 -19.27 -4.18
CA GLN A 187 1.95 -19.71 -5.16
C GLN A 187 1.32 -19.98 -6.54
N GLY A 188 1.98 -19.50 -7.59
CA GLY A 188 1.54 -19.64 -8.98
C GLY A 188 0.58 -18.56 -9.45
N GLN A 189 -0.04 -17.79 -8.55
CA GLN A 189 -0.93 -16.69 -8.94
C GLN A 189 -0.16 -15.55 -9.60
N ALA A 190 -0.82 -14.87 -10.54
CA ALA A 190 -0.32 -13.64 -11.13
C ALA A 190 -0.50 -12.49 -10.12
N VAL A 191 0.46 -11.57 -10.11
CA VAL A 191 0.42 -10.38 -9.26
C VAL A 191 0.62 -9.12 -10.08
N SER A 192 -0.21 -8.12 -9.81
CA SER A 192 -0.07 -6.77 -10.33
C SER A 192 0.13 -5.81 -9.16
N PHE A 193 1.13 -4.94 -9.29
CA PHE A 193 1.61 -4.06 -8.25
C PHE A 193 1.63 -2.65 -8.81
N SER A 194 0.66 -1.83 -8.45
CA SER A 194 0.60 -0.44 -8.88
C SER A 194 1.03 0.48 -7.76
N THR A 195 1.86 1.48 -8.05
CA THR A 195 2.25 2.53 -7.12
C THR A 195 2.10 3.89 -7.77
N SER A 196 1.28 4.74 -7.18
CA SER A 196 1.02 6.10 -7.61
C SER A 196 1.80 7.08 -6.73
N VAL A 197 2.63 7.92 -7.34
CA VAL A 197 3.42 8.96 -6.67
C VAL A 197 3.11 10.34 -7.26
N SER A 198 3.11 11.38 -6.42
CA SER A 198 2.96 12.77 -6.90
C SER A 198 4.23 13.22 -7.62
N LEU A 199 4.07 13.67 -8.87
CA LEU A 199 5.12 14.24 -9.70
C LEU A 199 5.64 15.54 -9.11
N THR A 200 4.75 16.42 -8.64
CA THR A 200 5.14 17.69 -7.99
C THR A 200 6.01 17.44 -6.76
N THR A 201 5.60 16.52 -5.88
CA THR A 201 6.35 16.19 -4.66
C THR A 201 7.69 15.55 -5.00
N THR A 202 7.70 14.61 -5.95
CA THR A 202 8.91 13.95 -6.44
C THR A 202 9.89 14.99 -7.01
N LEU A 203 9.43 15.85 -7.92
CA LEU A 203 10.24 16.85 -8.60
C LEU A 203 10.84 17.86 -7.61
N ALA A 204 10.05 18.33 -6.64
CA ALA A 204 10.53 19.22 -5.59
C ALA A 204 11.67 18.60 -4.77
N GLY A 205 11.58 17.30 -4.44
CA GLY A 205 12.64 16.57 -3.77
C GLY A 205 13.91 16.45 -4.63
N CYS A 206 13.77 16.24 -5.93
CA CYS A 206 14.89 16.12 -6.88
C CYS A 206 15.68 17.41 -7.08
N MET A 207 15.05 18.56 -6.83
CA MET A 207 15.67 19.89 -6.91
C MET A 207 16.42 20.26 -5.62
N GLN A 208 16.27 19.50 -4.55
CA GLN A 208 17.03 19.72 -3.32
C GLN A 208 18.52 19.39 -3.54
N PRO A 209 19.46 20.06 -2.85
CA PRO A 209 20.89 19.74 -2.92
C PRO A 209 21.21 18.29 -2.55
N SER A 210 20.43 17.71 -1.62
CA SER A 210 20.54 16.31 -1.22
C SER A 210 19.88 15.32 -2.20
N GLY A 211 19.13 15.82 -3.18
CA GLY A 211 18.24 15.05 -4.03
C GLY A 211 17.05 14.44 -3.30
N LEU A 212 16.26 13.67 -4.05
CA LEU A 212 15.11 12.93 -3.57
C LEU A 212 15.57 11.71 -2.76
N ALA A 213 15.67 11.88 -1.44
CA ALA A 213 16.06 10.81 -0.53
C ALA A 213 14.90 9.86 -0.19
N THR A 214 13.67 10.37 -0.15
CA THR A 214 12.46 9.57 0.14
C THR A 214 11.35 9.96 -0.81
N ASN A 215 10.62 8.96 -1.31
CA ASN A 215 9.40 9.15 -2.07
C ASN A 215 8.28 8.34 -1.43
N THR A 216 7.08 8.91 -1.36
CA THR A 216 5.91 8.27 -0.77
C THR A 216 4.77 8.25 -1.78
N GLY A 217 4.04 7.15 -1.82
CA GLY A 217 2.93 6.98 -2.75
C GLY A 217 1.85 6.09 -2.19
N ILE A 218 0.76 6.00 -2.93
CA ILE A 218 -0.31 5.02 -2.69
C ILE A 218 0.01 3.80 -3.54
N THR A 219 -0.24 2.62 -3.00
CA THR A 219 0.04 1.37 -3.70
C THR A 219 -1.12 0.42 -3.60
N THR A 220 -1.36 -0.29 -4.71
CA THR A 220 -2.36 -1.32 -4.83
C THR A 220 -1.69 -2.61 -5.28
N VAL A 221 -1.99 -3.71 -4.59
CA VAL A 221 -1.52 -5.04 -4.96
C VAL A 221 -2.73 -5.92 -5.26
N THR A 222 -2.69 -6.56 -6.41
CA THR A 222 -3.77 -7.37 -6.93
C THR A 222 -3.25 -8.76 -7.25
N PHE A 223 -3.92 -9.78 -6.72
CA PHE A 223 -3.66 -11.18 -7.04
C PHE A 223 -4.77 -11.69 -7.96
N THR A 224 -4.39 -12.26 -9.09
CA THR A 224 -5.32 -12.87 -10.05
C THR A 224 -4.96 -14.32 -10.28
N GLU A 225 -5.92 -15.10 -10.78
CA GLU A 225 -5.63 -16.45 -11.24
C GLU A 225 -4.55 -16.44 -12.33
N PRO A 226 -3.74 -17.51 -12.42
CA PRO A 226 -2.68 -17.65 -13.42
C PRO A 226 -3.18 -17.62 -14.87
#